data_AF-A0A2T5B9U5-F1
#
_entry.id   AF-A0A2T5B9U5-F1
#
_cell.length_a   1.000
_cell.length_b   1.000
_cell.length_c   1.000
_cell.angle_alpha   90.00
_cell.angle_beta   90.00
_cell.angle_gamma   90.00
#
_symmetry.space_group_name_H-M   'P 1'
#
loop_
_entity.id
_entity.type
_entity.pdbx_description
1 polymer ?
#
loop_
_entity_poly.entity_id
_entity_poly.type
_entity_poly.pdbx_seq_one_letter_code
_entity_poly.pdbx_strand_id
1 'polypeptide(L)'
;MTDLIHRLCAWMRLLLIPHRHDPAPQPPAPRLDPPSHPLPAHRSPYGLHAPLDGTATVAVRPYLTAHEQRLRRRELALAALGLDMPGPYWIHGTEVA
;
A
#
# COMPACT_ATOMS: atom_id res chain seq x y z
N MET A 1 29.27 -25.16 8.69
CA MET A 1 29.06 -23.79 9.24
C MET A 1 28.22 -22.90 8.33
N THR A 2 28.23 -23.14 7.02
CA THR A 2 27.39 -22.45 6.02
C THR A 2 25.89 -22.71 6.19
N ASP A 3 25.49 -23.88 6.71
CA ASP A 3 24.07 -24.21 6.94
C ASP A 3 23.37 -23.25 7.91
N LEU A 4 24.10 -22.78 8.94
CA LEU A 4 23.54 -21.89 9.95
C LEU A 4 23.30 -20.49 9.36
N ILE A 5 24.19 -20.05 8.47
CA ILE A 5 24.06 -18.79 7.71
C ILE A 5 22.89 -18.89 6.73
N HIS A 6 22.77 -19.99 5.98
CA HIS A 6 21.65 -20.19 5.06
C HIS A 6 20.30 -20.24 5.77
N ARG A 7 20.25 -20.89 6.95
CA ARG A 7 19.04 -20.96 7.77
C ARG A 7 18.65 -19.58 8.34
N LEU A 8 19.63 -18.79 8.77
CA LEU A 8 19.40 -17.42 9.25
C LEU A 8 18.90 -16.51 8.11
N CYS A 9 19.52 -16.59 6.93
CA CYS A 9 19.10 -15.84 5.75
C CYS A 9 17.69 -16.22 5.27
N ALA A 10 17.32 -17.50 5.34
CA ALA A 10 15.97 -17.96 5.01
C ALA A 10 14.93 -17.42 6.00
N TRP A 11 15.27 -17.41 7.29
CA TRP A 11 14.40 -16.87 8.33
C TRP A 11 14.20 -15.35 8.19
N MET A 12 15.27 -14.59 7.91
CA MET A 12 15.16 -13.16 7.63
C MET A 12 14.33 -12.86 6.38
N ARG A 13 14.42 -13.68 5.32
CA ARG A 13 13.58 -13.52 4.12
C ARG A 13 12.10 -13.66 4.40
N LEU A 14 11.70 -14.58 5.28
CA LEU A 14 10.30 -14.76 5.69
C LEU A 14 9.72 -13.55 6.42
N LEU A 15 10.55 -12.83 7.18
CA LEU A 15 10.12 -11.61 7.90
C LEU A 15 10.03 -10.38 7.00
N LEU A 16 10.80 -10.35 5.91
CA LEU A 16 10.93 -9.17 5.04
C LEU A 16 10.02 -9.21 3.81
N ILE A 17 9.58 -10.40 3.39
CA ILE A 17 8.74 -10.56 2.19
C ILE A 17 7.28 -10.57 2.63
N PRO A 18 6.50 -9.51 2.37
CA PRO A 18 5.06 -9.55 2.59
C PRO A 18 4.48 -10.65 1.70
N HIS A 19 3.65 -11.50 2.31
CA HIS A 19 2.98 -12.59 1.63
C HIS A 19 2.16 -12.00 0.48
N ARG A 20 2.63 -12.18 -0.77
CA ARG A 20 1.85 -11.83 -1.95
C ARG A 20 0.71 -12.83 -2.00
N HIS A 21 -0.51 -12.34 -1.81
CA HIS A 21 -1.68 -13.10 -2.25
C HIS A 21 -1.55 -13.23 -3.76
N ASP A 22 -1.41 -14.46 -4.23
CA ASP A 22 -1.58 -14.74 -5.65
C ASP A 22 -3.01 -14.33 -6.02
N PRO A 23 -3.19 -13.49 -7.06
CA PRO A 23 -4.52 -13.19 -7.54
C PRO A 23 -5.14 -14.49 -8.02
N ALA A 24 -6.25 -14.90 -7.39
CA ALA A 24 -7.01 -16.05 -7.82
C ALA A 24 -7.36 -15.91 -9.31
N PRO A 25 -7.35 -17.01 -10.09
CA PRO A 25 -7.75 -16.96 -11.49
C PRO A 25 -9.15 -16.38 -11.61
N GLN A 26 -9.26 -15.25 -12.30
CA GLN A 26 -10.51 -14.56 -12.50
C GLN A 26 -11.37 -15.37 -13.47
N PRO A 27 -12.62 -15.74 -13.12
CA PRO A 27 -13.49 -16.47 -14.04
C PRO A 27 -13.77 -15.62 -15.28
N PRO A 28 -13.97 -16.25 -16.46
CA PRO A 28 -14.30 -15.53 -17.68
C PRO A 28 -15.61 -14.73 -17.48
N ALA A 29 -15.57 -13.45 -17.82
CA ALA A 29 -16.74 -12.58 -17.72
C ALA A 29 -17.86 -13.08 -18.67
N PRO A 30 -19.11 -13.19 -18.20
CA PRO A 30 -20.23 -13.52 -19.08
C PRO A 30 -20.43 -12.42 -20.12
N ARG A 31 -20.59 -12.81 -21.38
CA ARG A 31 -21.01 -11.89 -22.46
C ARG A 31 -22.48 -11.54 -22.23
N LEU A 32 -22.75 -10.28 -21.92
CA LEU A 32 -24.10 -9.74 -21.79
C LEU A 32 -24.57 -9.24 -23.16
N ASP A 33 -25.69 -9.80 -23.66
CA ASP A 33 -26.42 -9.23 -24.77
C ASP A 33 -26.96 -7.84 -24.37
N PRO A 34 -27.02 -6.87 -25.31
CA PRO A 34 -27.51 -5.53 -24.99
C PRO A 34 -28.98 -5.60 -24.55
N PRO A 35 -29.36 -4.87 -23.49
CA PRO A 35 -30.72 -4.93 -22.96
C PRO A 35 -31.72 -4.37 -23.97
N SER A 36 -32.81 -5.12 -24.22
CA SER A 36 -33.90 -4.70 -25.12
C SER A 36 -34.82 -3.61 -24.54
N HIS A 37 -34.57 -3.19 -23.29
CA HIS A 37 -35.36 -2.21 -22.56
C HIS A 37 -34.46 -1.14 -21.93
N PRO A 38 -34.94 0.11 -21.78
CA PRO A 38 -34.16 1.16 -21.14
C PRO A 38 -33.79 0.76 -19.72
N LEU A 39 -32.50 0.85 -19.41
CA LEU A 39 -31.97 0.55 -18.09
C LEU A 39 -32.55 1.54 -17.06
N PRO A 40 -32.83 1.11 -15.83
CA PRO A 40 -33.17 2.01 -14.74
C PRO A 40 -32.08 3.08 -14.58
N ALA A 41 -32.47 4.31 -14.25
CA ALA A 41 -31.53 5.39 -13.96
C ALA A 41 -30.48 4.91 -12.95
N HIS A 42 -29.20 5.14 -13.24
CA HIS A 42 -28.07 4.69 -12.42
C HIS A 42 -28.30 5.08 -10.95
N ARG A 43 -28.45 4.08 -10.08
CA ARG A 43 -28.59 4.24 -8.63
C ARG A 43 -27.27 4.05 -7.88
N SER A 44 -26.13 4.08 -8.56
CA SER A 44 -24.85 3.99 -7.85
C SER A 44 -24.65 5.29 -7.05
N PRO A 45 -24.22 5.21 -5.79
CA PRO A 45 -23.91 6.40 -4.98
C PRO A 45 -22.76 7.23 -5.57
N TYR A 46 -22.05 6.69 -6.56
CA TYR A 46 -20.98 7.36 -7.30
C TYR A 46 -21.47 8.07 -8.58
N GLY A 47 -22.75 7.93 -8.94
CA GLY A 47 -23.39 8.66 -10.04
C GLY A 47 -23.96 10.02 -9.64
N LEU A 48 -23.65 10.50 -8.43
CA LEU A 48 -24.08 11.81 -7.94
C LEU A 48 -23.39 12.91 -8.77
N HIS A 49 -24.19 13.69 -9.50
CA HIS A 49 -23.74 14.92 -10.17
C HIS A 49 -23.36 16.03 -9.18
N ALA A 50 -23.69 15.86 -7.89
CA ALA A 50 -23.31 16.81 -6.85
C ALA A 50 -21.81 16.63 -6.51
N PRO A 51 -21.03 17.72 -6.47
CA PRO A 51 -19.64 17.64 -6.04
C PRO A 51 -19.58 17.12 -4.60
N LEU A 52 -18.71 16.14 -4.35
CA LEU A 52 -18.45 15.68 -2.99
C LEU A 52 -17.74 16.80 -2.22
N ASP A 53 -18.32 17.20 -1.09
CA ASP A 53 -17.68 18.10 -0.16
C ASP A 53 -16.54 17.37 0.57
N GLY A 54 -15.31 17.61 0.12
CA GLY A 54 -14.11 17.07 0.72
C GLY A 54 -13.85 17.56 2.16
N THR A 55 -14.55 18.59 2.63
CA THR A 55 -14.47 19.07 4.01
C THR A 55 -15.43 18.34 4.95
N ALA A 56 -16.53 17.80 4.41
CA ALA A 56 -17.49 16.98 5.15
C ALA A 56 -16.94 15.58 5.51
N THR A 57 -15.89 15.14 4.82
CA THR A 57 -15.23 13.85 5.05
C THR A 57 -13.79 14.07 5.49
N VAL A 58 -13.43 13.60 6.68
CA VAL A 58 -12.04 13.60 7.13
C VAL A 58 -11.24 12.64 6.25
N ALA A 59 -10.27 13.17 5.50
CA ALA A 59 -9.34 12.37 4.72
C ALA A 59 -8.37 11.64 5.67
N VAL A 60 -8.80 10.50 6.21
CA VAL A 60 -7.91 9.60 6.94
C VAL A 60 -7.00 8.93 5.90
N ARG A 61 -5.68 8.95 6.12
CA ARG A 61 -4.68 8.25 5.30
C ARG A 61 -4.06 7.09 6.08
N PRO A 62 -4.80 6.00 6.37
CA PRO A 62 -4.29 4.91 7.22
C PRO A 62 -2.95 4.35 6.73
N TYR A 63 -2.76 4.30 5.42
CA TYR A 63 -1.54 3.78 4.80
C TYR A 63 -0.34 4.72 4.96
N LEU A 64 -0.56 6.04 5.04
CA LEU A 64 0.52 6.98 5.32
C LEU A 64 1.02 6.80 6.76
N THR A 65 0.10 6.72 7.72
CA THR A 65 0.47 6.47 9.12
C THR A 65 1.18 5.13 9.28
N ALA A 66 0.70 4.07 8.61
CA ALA A 66 1.38 2.78 8.61
C ALA A 66 2.78 2.84 7.97
N HIS A 67 2.94 3.62 6.90
CA HIS A 67 4.21 3.82 6.22
C HIS A 67 5.24 4.54 7.11
N GLU A 68 4.83 5.65 7.74
CA GLU A 68 5.68 6.42 8.66
C GLU A 68 6.12 5.59 9.86
N GLN A 69 5.20 4.81 10.46
CA GLN A 69 5.53 3.89 11.55
C GLN A 69 6.56 2.85 11.12
N ARG A 70 6.42 2.30 9.91
CA ARG A 70 7.38 1.33 9.36
C ARG A 70 8.76 1.96 9.14
N LEU A 71 8.81 3.18 8.61
CA LEU A 71 10.07 3.92 8.44
C LEU A 71 10.76 4.15 9.77
N ARG A 72 10.02 4.62 10.79
CA ARG A 72 10.57 4.86 12.13
C ARG A 72 11.12 3.59 12.78
N ARG A 73 10.43 2.44 12.64
CA ARG A 73 10.93 1.15 13.13
C ARG A 73 12.22 0.72 12.43
N ARG A 74 12.30 0.96 11.12
CA ARG A 74 13.50 0.66 10.32
C ARG A 74 14.68 1.53 10.76
N GLU A 75 14.45 2.82 10.96
CA GLU A 75 15.47 3.76 11.43
C GLU A 75 16.03 3.34 12.80
N LEU A 76 15.14 3.03 13.75
CA LEU A 76 15.55 2.52 15.07
C LEU A 76 16.33 1.21 14.99
N ALA A 77 15.92 0.30 14.10
CA ALA A 77 16.63 -0.97 13.91
C ALA A 77 18.05 -0.75 13.35
N LEU A 78 18.25 0.20 12.45
CA LEU A 78 19.56 0.54 11.91
C LEU A 78 20.44 1.23 12.95
N ALA A 79 19.88 2.17 13.71
CA ALA A 79 20.57 2.82 14.82
C ALA A 79 21.04 1.81 15.89
N ALA A 80 20.19 0.83 16.24
CA ALA A 80 20.54 -0.24 17.17
C ALA A 80 21.67 -1.15 16.65
N LEU A 81 21.84 -1.24 15.33
CA LEU A 81 22.94 -1.97 14.68
C LEU A 81 24.21 -1.10 14.53
N GLY A 82 24.19 0.16 14.98
CA GLY A 82 25.29 1.11 14.81
C GLY A 82 25.45 1.63 13.38
N LEU A 83 24.44 1.42 12.53
CA LEU A 83 24.40 1.92 11.16
C LEU A 83 23.64 3.24 11.15
N ASP A 84 24.34 4.32 10.84
CA ASP A 84 23.69 5.62 10.62
C ASP A 84 22.95 5.56 9.29
N MET A 85 21.68 5.96 9.29
CA MET A 85 20.88 6.00 8.06
C MET A 85 21.26 7.29 7.31
N PRO A 86 21.73 7.24 6.05
CA PRO A 86 21.78 8.45 5.24
C PRO A 86 20.35 8.91 4.96
N GLY A 87 19.85 9.80 5.81
CA GLY A 87 18.54 10.40 5.66
C GLY A 87 18.59 11.49 4.59
N PRO A 88 17.60 11.54 3.67
CA PRO A 88 17.48 12.68 2.78
C PRO A 88 17.26 13.95 3.60
N TYR A 89 18.01 15.01 3.31
CA TYR A 89 17.85 16.30 3.95
C TYR A 89 16.78 17.09 3.20
N TRP A 90 15.76 17.50 3.93
CA TRP A 90 14.66 18.30 3.40
C TRP A 90 15.01 19.77 3.59
N ILE A 91 15.29 20.46 2.49
CA ILE A 91 15.46 21.92 2.47
C ILE A 91 14.21 22.48 1.81
N HIS A 92 13.43 23.30 2.52
CA HIS A 92 12.27 24.02 1.97
C HIS A 92 11.25 23.12 1.22
N GLY A 93 10.99 21.92 1.72
CA GLY A 93 10.00 21.01 1.13
C GLY A 93 10.47 20.25 -0.12
N THR A 94 11.75 20.37 -0.48
CA THR A 94 12.38 19.56 -1.53
C THR A 94 13.40 18.60 -0.94
N GLU A 95 13.36 17.36 -1.40
CA GLU A 95 14.34 16.32 -1.08
C GLU A 95 15.67 16.63 -1.80
N VAL A 96 16.76 16.74 -1.05
CA VAL A 96 18.11 16.91 -1.60
C VAL A 96 18.93 15.68 -1.21
N ALA A 97 19.52 15.04 -2.23
CA ALA A 97 20.38 13.87 -2.12
C ALA A 97 21.85 14.28 -2.27
#